data_AF-A0A382VPQ9-F1
#
_entry.id   AF-A0A382VPQ9-F1
#
_cell.length_a   1.000
_cell.length_b   1.000
_cell.length_c   1.000
_cell.angle_alpha   90.00
_cell.angle_beta   90.00
_cell.angle_gamma   90.00
#
_symmetry.space_group_name_H-M   'P 1'
#
loop_
_entity.id
_entity.type
_entity.pdbx_description
1 polymer ?
#
loop_
_entity_poly.entity_id
_entity_poly.type
_entity_poly.pdbx_seq_one_letter_code
_entity_poly.pdbx_strand_id
1 'polypeptide(L)'
;MIAYFDCQSGASGDMILGALVDAGLPLAQLQQSIDQLDIGARLRAERVMRCGVSATRISVEIADQEVTPAKEHHLAAEVISGSSHDHHHHGHTHEHGGH
;
A
#
# COMPACT_ATOMS: atom_id res chain seq x y z
N MET A 1 -22.12 -8.62 -7.88
CA MET A 1 -21.29 -8.30 -6.70
C MET A 1 -20.78 -6.88 -6.88
N ILE A 2 -20.82 -6.06 -5.83
CA ILE A 2 -20.34 -4.68 -5.86
C ILE A 2 -19.22 -4.59 -4.83
N ALA A 3 -18.02 -4.20 -5.26
CA ALA A 3 -16.90 -3.90 -4.37
C ALA A 3 -16.78 -2.37 -4.27
N TYR A 4 -16.58 -1.87 -3.06
CA TYR A 4 -16.40 -0.45 -2.79
C TYR A 4 -15.09 -0.26 -2.02
N PHE A 5 -14.26 0.68 -2.46
CA PHE A 5 -13.05 1.06 -1.78
C PHE A 5 -13.36 2.15 -0.76
N ASP A 6 -13.30 1.82 0.53
CA ASP A 6 -13.34 2.80 1.61
C ASP A 6 -11.92 3.22 2.01
N CYS A 7 -11.33 4.10 1.20
CA CYS A 7 -9.93 4.49 1.31
C CYS A 7 -9.73 5.63 2.32
N GLN A 8 -10.03 5.41 3.59
CA GLN A 8 -9.77 6.42 4.64
C GLN A 8 -8.27 6.67 4.86
N SER A 9 -7.41 5.70 4.51
CA SER A 9 -5.94 5.76 4.57
C SER A 9 -5.26 5.62 3.20
N GLY A 10 -6.04 5.61 2.10
CA GLY A 10 -5.54 5.25 0.77
C GLY A 10 -5.38 3.73 0.56
N ALA A 11 -5.36 3.30 -0.69
CA ALA A 11 -5.04 1.93 -1.12
C ALA A 11 -3.97 1.99 -2.20
N SER A 12 -2.86 1.26 -2.00
CA SER A 12 -1.79 1.20 -2.99
C SER A 12 -2.21 0.37 -4.21
N GLY A 13 -1.55 0.58 -5.35
CA GLY A 13 -1.89 -0.09 -6.59
C GLY A 13 -1.85 -1.61 -6.49
N ASP A 14 -0.86 -2.17 -5.81
CA ASP A 14 -0.74 -3.62 -5.57
C ASP A 14 -1.86 -4.19 -4.69
N MET A 15 -2.40 -3.42 -3.75
CA MET A 15 -3.60 -3.80 -2.97
C MET A 15 -4.84 -3.85 -3.86
N ILE A 16 -5.01 -2.89 -4.78
CA ILE A 16 -6.12 -2.88 -5.74
C ILE A 16 -6.01 -4.09 -6.67
N LEU A 17 -4.81 -4.35 -7.22
CA LEU A 17 -4.59 -5.52 -8.08
C LEU A 17 -4.87 -6.83 -7.33
N GLY A 18 -4.48 -6.92 -6.05
CA GLY A 18 -4.80 -8.05 -5.17
C GLY A 18 -6.31 -8.24 -4.98
N ALA A 19 -7.03 -7.15 -4.73
CA ALA A 19 -8.49 -7.19 -4.58
C ALA A 19 -9.19 -7.62 -5.88
N LEU A 20 -8.70 -7.23 -7.05
CA LEU A 20 -9.23 -7.70 -8.33
C LEU A 20 -9.04 -9.20 -8.51
N VAL A 21 -7.87 -9.73 -8.14
CA VAL A 21 -7.61 -11.17 -8.18
C VAL A 21 -8.50 -11.92 -7.19
N ASP A 22 -8.67 -11.41 -5.98
CA ASP A 22 -9.59 -11.97 -4.98
C ASP A 22 -11.06 -11.91 -5.43
N ALA A 23 -11.44 -10.91 -6.24
CA ALA A 23 -12.75 -10.80 -6.87
C ALA A 23 -12.96 -11.77 -8.05
N GLY A 24 -11.94 -12.56 -8.41
CA GLY A 24 -12.01 -13.60 -9.43
C GLY A 24 -11.35 -13.24 -10.76
N LEU A 25 -10.67 -12.10 -10.88
CA LEU A 25 -9.89 -11.78 -12.07
C LEU A 25 -8.64 -12.69 -12.14
N PRO A 26 -8.45 -13.49 -13.21
CA PRO A 26 -7.26 -14.31 -13.35
C PRO A 26 -6.00 -13.44 -13.45
N LEU A 27 -4.98 -13.76 -12.65
CA LEU A 27 -3.68 -13.06 -12.66
C LEU A 27 -3.06 -12.99 -14.07
N ALA A 28 -3.23 -14.03 -14.89
CA ALA A 28 -2.70 -14.07 -16.24
C ALA A 28 -3.31 -12.98 -17.15
N GLN A 29 -4.61 -12.69 -17.02
CA GLN A 29 -5.25 -11.62 -17.79
C GLN A 29 -4.76 -10.24 -17.36
N LEU A 30 -4.50 -10.08 -16.07
CA LEU A 30 -3.90 -8.88 -15.53
C LEU A 30 -2.47 -8.69 -16.07
N GLN A 31 -1.65 -9.75 -16.06
CA GLN A 31 -0.30 -9.73 -16.63
C GLN A 31 -0.33 -9.36 -18.12
N GLN A 32 -1.22 -9.95 -18.92
CA GLN A 32 -1.38 -9.61 -20.34
C GLN A 32 -1.72 -8.13 -20.58
N SER A 33 -2.43 -7.50 -19.64
CA SER A 33 -2.76 -6.07 -19.72
C SER A 33 -1.55 -5.21 -19.38
N ILE A 34 -0.71 -5.64 -18.44
CA ILE A 34 0.56 -4.98 -18.10
C ILE A 34 1.59 -5.15 -19.23
N ASP A 35 1.64 -6.31 -19.87
CA ASP A 35 2.57 -6.59 -20.98
C ASP A 35 2.35 -5.64 -22.16
N GLN A 36 1.12 -5.15 -22.37
CA GLN A 36 0.79 -4.17 -23.41
C GLN A 36 1.42 -2.79 -23.18
N LEU A 37 1.86 -2.50 -21.95
CA LEU A 37 2.54 -1.26 -21.63
C LEU A 37 4.04 -1.30 -22.01
N ASP A 38 4.58 -2.46 -22.36
CA ASP A 38 5.99 -2.68 -22.76
C ASP A 38 7.01 -2.14 -21.72
N ILE A 39 6.68 -2.30 -20.44
CA ILE A 39 7.51 -1.81 -19.31
C ILE A 39 8.34 -2.91 -18.63
N GLY A 40 8.31 -4.15 -19.14
CA GLY A 40 9.08 -5.27 -18.58
C GLY A 40 8.68 -5.68 -17.14
N ALA A 41 7.46 -5.33 -16.71
CA ALA A 41 6.96 -5.62 -15.37
C ALA A 41 6.32 -7.00 -15.28
N ARG A 42 6.60 -7.73 -14.19
CA ARG A 42 6.05 -9.05 -13.89
C ARG A 42 5.29 -9.01 -12.57
N LEU A 43 4.06 -9.51 -12.60
CA LEU A 43 3.22 -9.66 -11.43
C LEU A 43 3.47 -11.00 -10.75
N ARG A 44 3.64 -10.96 -9.43
CA ARG A 44 3.56 -12.14 -8.55
C ARG A 44 2.39 -11.99 -7.62
N ALA A 45 1.68 -13.08 -7.39
CA ALA A 45 0.61 -13.16 -6.41
C ALA A 45 1.03 -14.09 -5.27
N GLU A 46 0.88 -13.63 -4.04
CA GLU A 46 1.04 -14.45 -2.84
C GLU A 46 -0.19 -14.33 -1.95
N ARG A 47 -0.58 -15.45 -1.33
CA ARG A 47 -1.63 -15.44 -0.30
C ARG A 47 -1.01 -14.93 0.99
N VAL A 48 -1.57 -13.88 1.56
CA VAL A 48 -1.12 -13.32 2.83
C VAL A 48 -2.21 -13.42 3.88
N MET A 49 -1.80 -13.45 5.14
CA MET A 49 -2.68 -13.26 6.29
C MET A 49 -2.11 -12.12 7.15
N ARG A 50 -2.92 -11.09 7.36
CA ARG A 50 -2.56 -9.89 8.13
C ARG A 50 -3.70 -9.62 9.10
N CYS A 51 -3.39 -9.52 10.39
CA CYS A 51 -4.39 -9.25 11.44
C CYS A 51 -5.62 -10.18 11.39
N GLY A 52 -5.41 -11.46 11.01
CA GLY A 52 -6.50 -12.45 10.88
C GLY A 52 -7.31 -12.38 9.58
N VAL A 53 -7.04 -11.42 8.70
CA VAL A 53 -7.68 -11.30 7.37
C VAL A 53 -6.77 -11.90 6.32
N SER A 54 -7.33 -12.77 5.46
CA SER A 54 -6.58 -13.36 4.37
C SER A 54 -6.87 -12.65 3.05
N ALA A 55 -5.84 -12.08 2.42
CA ALA A 55 -5.92 -11.36 1.14
C ALA A 55 -4.87 -11.90 0.13
N THR A 56 -5.03 -11.59 -1.15
CA THR A 56 -3.98 -11.77 -2.14
C THR A 56 -3.15 -10.50 -2.20
N ARG A 57 -1.82 -10.63 -2.02
CA ARG A 57 -0.88 -9.53 -2.23
C ARG A 57 -0.25 -9.68 -3.60
N ILE A 58 -0.26 -8.61 -4.37
CA ILE A 58 0.46 -8.54 -5.65
C ILE A 58 1.82 -7.89 -5.40
N SER A 59 2.85 -8.36 -6.08
CA SER A 59 4.15 -7.70 -6.13
C SER A 59 4.52 -7.51 -7.58
N VAL A 60 5.02 -6.30 -7.90
CA VAL A 60 5.42 -5.91 -9.25
C VAL A 60 6.93 -5.92 -9.31
N GLU A 61 7.49 -6.83 -10.11
CA GLU A 61 8.93 -6.97 -10.33
C GLU A 61 9.28 -6.39 -11.70
N ILE A 62 10.23 -5.47 -11.78
CA ILE A 62 10.74 -4.95 -13.06
C ILE A 62 12.16 -5.51 -13.25
N ALA A 63 12.40 -6.23 -14.34
CA ALA A 63 13.74 -6.68 -14.68
C ALA A 63 14.62 -5.45 -14.97
N ASP A 64 15.79 -5.38 -14.34
CA ASP A 64 16.81 -4.32 -14.48
C ASP A 64 16.60 -3.03 -13.65
N GLN A 65 15.71 -3.06 -12.65
CA GLN A 65 15.67 -2.00 -11.62
C GLN A 65 15.68 -2.60 -10.22
N GLU A 66 16.85 -2.59 -9.60
CA GLU A 66 16.98 -2.77 -8.16
C GLU A 66 16.34 -1.55 -7.48
N VAL A 67 15.12 -1.73 -6.94
CA VAL A 67 14.47 -0.71 -6.13
C VAL A 67 15.25 -0.65 -4.81
N THR A 68 16.24 0.23 -4.75
CA THR A 68 16.92 0.52 -3.49
C THR A 68 15.93 1.23 -2.56
N PRO A 69 15.94 0.95 -1.24
CA PRO A 69 15.04 1.61 -0.27
C PRO A 69 15.12 3.14 -0.31
N ALA A 70 16.25 3.69 -0.79
CA ALA A 70 16.46 5.12 -0.97
C ALA A 70 15.63 5.76 -2.11
N LYS A 71 15.05 4.97 -3.03
CA LYS A 71 14.10 5.46 -4.04
C LYS A 71 12.64 5.41 -3.58
N GLU A 72 12.36 4.86 -2.39
CA GLU A 72 11.03 4.86 -1.78
C GLU A 72 10.77 6.17 -0.99
N HIS A 73 10.79 7.33 -1.66
CA HIS A 73 10.51 8.61 -0.99
C HIS A 73 9.04 8.80 -0.57
N HIS A 74 8.15 7.83 -0.80
CA HIS A 74 6.72 7.94 -0.47
C HIS A 74 6.07 6.66 0.12
N LEU A 75 6.84 5.59 0.38
CA LEU A 75 6.29 4.32 0.88
C LEU A 75 7.05 3.83 2.12
N ALA A 76 7.54 4.75 2.96
CA ALA A 76 7.92 4.39 4.32
C ALA A 76 6.73 3.67 4.96
N ALA A 77 6.98 2.43 5.33
CA ALA A 77 6.04 1.50 5.89
C ALA A 77 5.36 2.05 7.14
N GLU A 78 4.26 2.78 6.98
CA GLU A 78 3.14 2.64 7.89
C GLU A 78 2.43 1.34 7.52
N VAL A 79 3.07 0.26 7.98
CA VAL A 79 2.36 -0.95 8.40
C VAL A 79 1.07 -0.48 9.06
N ILE A 80 -0.05 -1.08 8.68
CA ILE A 80 -1.32 -1.05 9.41
C ILE A 80 -1.06 -1.67 10.78
N SER A 81 -0.37 -0.93 11.63
CA SER A 81 -0.15 -1.15 13.05
C SER A 81 -1.02 -0.09 13.69
N GLY A 82 -1.92 -0.54 14.57
CA GLY A 82 -2.91 0.31 15.21
C GLY A 82 -2.30 1.62 15.70
N SER A 83 -3.03 2.70 15.42
CA SER A 83 -2.78 4.06 15.90
C SER A 83 -2.24 4.05 17.32
N SER A 84 -0.97 4.39 17.47
CA SER A 84 -0.44 4.97 18.70
C SER A 84 0.05 6.36 18.30
N HIS A 85 -0.87 7.33 18.33
CA HIS A 85 -0.51 8.73 18.27
C HIS A 85 0.29 9.07 19.52
N ASP A 86 1.61 9.22 19.38
CA ASP A 86 2.40 9.99 20.33
C ASP A 86 2.03 11.47 20.16
N HIS A 87 1.22 11.97 21.10
CA HIS A 87 0.93 13.40 21.20
C HIS A 87 2.22 14.15 21.55
N HIS A 88 2.87 14.73 20.55
CA HIS A 88 3.85 15.79 20.78
C HIS A 88 3.12 17.00 21.40
N HIS A 89 3.16 17.05 22.74
CA HIS A 89 2.82 18.23 23.52
C HIS A 89 3.80 19.37 23.13
N HIS A 90 3.38 20.23 22.21
CA HIS A 90 3.98 21.56 22.13
C HIS A 90 3.57 22.34 23.37
N GLY A 91 4.46 22.38 24.36
CA GLY A 91 4.34 23.24 25.53
C GLY A 91 4.40 24.69 25.11
N HIS A 92 3.24 25.33 24.94
CA HIS A 92 3.13 26.77 24.86
C HIS A 92 3.24 27.34 26.28
N THR A 93 4.41 27.90 26.60
CA THR A 93 4.59 28.75 27.77
C THR A 93 3.82 30.06 27.54
N HIS A 94 2.66 30.20 28.16
CA HIS A 94 1.96 31.48 28.24
C HIS A 94 2.53 32.28 29.41
N GLU A 95 3.33 33.29 29.07
CA GLU A 95 3.78 34.32 30.01
C GLU A 95 2.61 35.27 30.29
N HIS A 96 2.01 35.18 31.48
CA HIS A 96 1.07 36.20 31.97
C HIS A 96 1.82 37.17 32.89
N GLY A 97 2.25 38.29 32.32
CA GLY A 97 2.64 39.47 33.08
C GLY A 97 1.44 40.28 33.54
N GLY A 98 1.51 40.76 34.79
CA GLY A 98 0.92 42.04 35.22
C GLY A 98 -0.50 42.02 35.78
N HIS A 99 -0.62 41.95 37.11
CA HIS A 99 -0.95 43.09 37.99
C HIS A 99 -0.77 42.72 39.46
#